data_AF-G2Q4Y4-F1
#
_entry.id   AF-G2Q4Y4-F1
#
_cell.length_a   1.000
_cell.length_b   1.000
_cell.length_c   1.000
_cell.angle_alpha   90.00
_cell.angle_beta   90.00
_cell.angle_gamma   90.00
#
_symmetry.space_group_name_H-M   'P 1'
#
loop_
_entity.id
_entity.type
_entity.pdbx_description
1 polymer ?
#
loop_
_entity_poly.entity_id
_entity_poly.type
_entity_poly.pdbx_seq_one_letter_code
_entity_poly.pdbx_strand_id
1 'polypeptide(L)'
;MMMPSVFSLTGRVAILLIGGASGHMIMNSPTPYNLNIQPLLQVDPLSGDSYPFPCHNQYGFTTRTLVEAGGSTLVNFTGGGQHGGGSCQFSITYDEPVNGGDWNKSAKFKTIYSIIGGCPAVFTDETHNLAPVAMDKNMRQDSQHCGNDSGIDCIRQFMVPIPKFLKNGPATFAWTWFNKLGNKEMYM
;
A
#
# COMPACT_ATOMS: atom_id res chain seq x y z
N MET A 1 -52.05 49.62 -10.87
CA MET A 1 -51.13 48.86 -11.75
C MET A 1 -49.73 48.98 -11.14
N MET A 2 -49.37 48.10 -10.21
CA MET A 2 -48.64 46.85 -10.44
C MET A 2 -47.26 47.05 -11.09
N MET A 3 -46.22 47.04 -10.27
CA MET A 3 -44.96 46.37 -10.55
C MET A 3 -44.39 45.85 -9.22
N PRO A 4 -44.35 44.53 -8.97
CA PRO A 4 -43.58 43.98 -7.88
C PRO A 4 -42.12 43.85 -8.31
N SER A 5 -41.23 44.46 -7.53
CA SER A 5 -39.78 44.30 -7.64
C SER A 5 -39.39 42.87 -7.26
N VAL A 6 -38.90 42.12 -8.24
CA VAL A 6 -38.40 40.75 -8.07
C VAL A 6 -37.00 40.84 -7.48
N PHE A 7 -36.86 40.56 -6.18
CA PHE A 7 -35.55 40.31 -5.58
C PHE A 7 -35.04 38.95 -6.07
N SER A 8 -34.08 38.98 -7.00
CA SER A 8 -33.32 37.81 -7.43
C SER A 8 -32.42 37.36 -6.28
N LEU A 9 -32.84 36.34 -5.55
CA LEU A 9 -32.02 35.64 -4.59
C LEU A 9 -30.98 34.82 -5.38
N THR A 10 -29.79 35.38 -5.57
CA THR A 10 -28.66 34.67 -6.17
C THR A 10 -28.19 33.59 -5.19
N GLY A 11 -28.70 32.38 -5.36
CA GLY A 11 -28.28 31.20 -4.61
C GLY A 11 -26.81 30.90 -4.89
N ARG A 12 -25.94 31.14 -3.92
CA ARG A 12 -24.57 30.62 -3.93
C ARG A 12 -24.61 29.15 -3.54
N VAL A 13 -24.71 28.28 -4.54
CA VAL A 13 -24.42 26.84 -4.35
C VAL A 13 -22.92 26.72 -4.17
N ALA A 14 -22.47 26.63 -2.92
CA ALA A 14 -21.09 26.24 -2.61
C ALA A 14 -20.98 24.74 -2.88
N ILE A 15 -20.42 24.38 -4.05
CA ILE A 15 -19.97 23.02 -4.31
C ILE A 15 -18.78 22.77 -3.39
N LEU A 16 -19.02 22.16 -2.22
CA LEU A 16 -17.94 21.52 -1.48
C LEU A 16 -17.46 20.36 -2.35
N LEU A 17 -16.33 20.55 -3.02
CA LEU A 17 -15.49 19.45 -3.45
C LEU A 17 -15.05 18.73 -2.18
N ILE A 18 -15.80 17.72 -1.76
CA ILE A 18 -15.32 16.71 -0.84
C ILE A 18 -14.23 15.98 -1.61
N GLY A 19 -13.00 16.49 -1.53
CA GLY A 19 -11.82 15.76 -1.93
C GLY A 19 -11.79 14.52 -1.05
N GLY A 20 -12.28 13.39 -1.56
CA GLY A 20 -12.07 12.11 -0.93
C GLY A 20 -10.56 11.92 -0.85
N ALA A 21 -10.00 12.03 0.36
CA ALA A 21 -8.63 11.64 0.62
C ALA A 21 -8.56 10.12 0.47
N SER A 22 -8.49 9.63 -0.77
CA SER A 22 -8.16 8.24 -1.04
C SER A 22 -6.67 8.15 -1.24
N GLY A 23 -5.96 8.10 -0.12
CA GLY A 23 -4.57 7.74 -0.08
C GLY A 23 -4.45 6.46 0.73
N HIS A 24 -4.21 5.35 0.07
CA HIS A 24 -3.89 4.07 0.70
C HIS A 24 -2.59 3.54 0.05
N MET A 25 -1.93 2.54 0.65
CA MET A 25 -0.53 2.20 0.33
C MET A 25 -0.39 0.84 -0.35
N ILE A 26 0.50 0.74 -1.33
CA ILE A 26 1.01 -0.53 -1.85
C ILE A 26 2.53 -0.62 -1.71
N MET A 27 3.06 -1.84 -1.65
CA MET A 27 4.46 -2.10 -1.98
C MET A 27 4.64 -1.97 -3.50
N ASN A 28 5.64 -1.23 -3.96
CA ASN A 28 5.96 -1.09 -5.39
C ASN A 28 7.30 -1.76 -5.78
N SER A 29 8.14 -2.01 -4.78
CA SER A 29 9.41 -2.72 -4.89
C SER A 29 9.53 -3.68 -3.71
N PRO A 30 9.86 -4.96 -3.92
CA PRO A 30 9.86 -5.65 -5.21
C PRO A 30 8.52 -5.52 -5.94
N THR A 31 8.51 -5.63 -7.27
CA THR A 31 7.29 -5.48 -8.09
C THR A 31 6.23 -6.49 -7.61
N PRO A 32 5.07 -6.05 -7.08
CA PRO A 32 4.05 -6.96 -6.60
C PRO A 32 3.27 -7.58 -7.77
N TYR A 33 2.49 -8.61 -7.45
CA TYR A 33 1.47 -9.10 -8.36
C TYR A 33 0.52 -7.99 -8.76
N ASN A 34 0.08 -8.02 -10.01
CA ASN A 34 -0.91 -7.10 -10.57
C ASN A 34 -0.59 -5.61 -10.42
N LEU A 35 0.68 -5.22 -10.20
CA LEU A 35 1.06 -3.79 -10.14
C LEU A 35 0.55 -3.06 -11.39
N ASN A 36 0.69 -3.72 -12.54
CA ASN A 36 0.48 -3.18 -13.89
C ASN A 36 -0.28 -4.15 -14.82
N ILE A 37 -0.93 -5.17 -14.24
CA ILE A 37 -1.66 -6.22 -14.97
C ILE A 37 -3.09 -6.19 -14.44
N GLN A 38 -4.08 -6.26 -15.33
CA GLN A 38 -5.49 -6.25 -14.93
C GLN A 38 -5.91 -7.60 -14.31
N PRO A 39 -6.76 -7.60 -13.27
CA PRO A 39 -7.24 -6.42 -12.55
C PRO A 39 -6.12 -5.79 -11.72
N LEU A 40 -6.01 -4.46 -11.73
CA LEU A 40 -4.91 -3.76 -11.05
C LEU A 40 -4.93 -4.00 -9.53
N LEU A 41 -3.74 -4.16 -8.94
CA LEU A 41 -3.56 -4.09 -7.50
C LEU A 41 -4.12 -2.76 -6.97
N GLN A 42 -5.02 -2.83 -6.01
CA GLN A 42 -5.60 -1.64 -5.39
C GLN A 42 -4.79 -1.20 -4.18
N VAL A 43 -4.87 0.09 -3.87
CA VAL A 43 -4.16 0.70 -2.75
C VAL A 43 -4.82 0.41 -1.41
N ASP A 44 -6.11 0.09 -1.43
CA ASP A 44 -6.96 -0.18 -0.28
C ASP A 44 -6.42 -1.32 0.61
N PRO A 45 -6.80 -1.33 1.89
CA PRO A 45 -6.46 -2.44 2.78
C PRO A 45 -7.27 -3.70 2.42
N LEU A 46 -6.90 -4.82 3.03
CA LEU A 46 -7.66 -6.05 2.97
C LEU A 46 -9.11 -5.80 3.37
N SER A 47 -10.02 -6.31 2.55
CA SER A 47 -11.47 -6.32 2.80
C SER A 47 -11.99 -7.69 2.39
N GLY A 48 -12.80 -8.33 3.26
CA GLY A 48 -13.19 -9.73 3.07
C GLY A 48 -13.74 -10.05 1.68
N ASP A 49 -14.49 -9.12 1.08
CA ASP A 49 -15.12 -9.29 -0.22
C ASP A 49 -14.28 -8.71 -1.37
N SER A 50 -14.01 -7.39 -1.36
CA SER A 50 -13.37 -6.71 -2.50
C SER A 50 -11.88 -6.99 -2.61
N TYR A 51 -11.19 -7.08 -1.47
CA TYR A 51 -9.73 -7.23 -1.38
C TYR A 51 -9.37 -8.36 -0.43
N PRO A 52 -9.72 -9.61 -0.79
CA PRO A 52 -9.65 -10.74 0.11
C PRO A 52 -8.21 -11.08 0.50
N PHE A 53 -8.05 -11.58 1.73
CA PHE A 53 -6.80 -12.19 2.16
C PHE A 53 -6.53 -13.51 1.42
N PRO A 54 -5.27 -13.83 1.08
CA PRO A 54 -4.08 -12.98 1.04
C PRO A 54 -3.92 -12.28 -0.33
N CYS A 55 -3.08 -11.24 -0.37
CA CYS A 55 -2.61 -10.60 -1.62
C CYS A 55 -3.73 -10.10 -2.55
N HIS A 56 -4.86 -9.66 -2.00
CA HIS A 56 -6.07 -9.25 -2.75
C HIS A 56 -6.62 -10.34 -3.69
N ASN A 57 -6.22 -11.60 -3.46
CA ASN A 57 -6.44 -12.73 -4.37
C ASN A 57 -5.98 -12.46 -5.82
N GLN A 58 -4.84 -11.79 -5.98
CA GLN A 58 -4.24 -11.43 -7.26
C GLN A 58 -2.82 -11.97 -7.40
N TYR A 59 -2.54 -12.69 -8.50
CA TYR A 59 -1.28 -13.43 -8.69
C TYR A 59 -0.66 -13.27 -10.08
N GLY A 60 -1.11 -12.30 -10.87
CA GLY A 60 -0.55 -12.00 -12.19
C GLY A 60 0.81 -11.32 -12.09
N PHE A 61 1.81 -11.82 -12.81
CA PHE A 61 3.14 -11.22 -12.90
C PHE A 61 3.72 -11.37 -14.31
N THR A 62 4.61 -10.46 -14.70
CA THR A 62 5.42 -10.59 -15.93
C THR A 62 6.82 -11.10 -15.65
N THR A 63 7.41 -10.68 -14.53
CA THR A 63 8.77 -11.02 -14.12
C THR A 63 8.80 -11.32 -12.64
N ARG A 64 9.73 -12.17 -12.22
CA ARG A 64 10.01 -12.44 -10.80
C ARG A 64 11.22 -11.63 -10.39
N THR A 65 11.14 -10.98 -9.23
CA THR A 65 12.30 -10.33 -8.63
C THR A 65 13.30 -11.39 -8.18
N LEU A 66 14.54 -11.29 -8.65
CA LEU A 66 15.64 -12.14 -8.18
C LEU A 66 16.12 -11.63 -6.82
N VAL A 67 16.20 -12.54 -5.86
CA VAL A 67 16.61 -12.23 -4.49
C VAL A 67 17.63 -13.28 -4.05
N GLU A 68 18.73 -12.83 -3.45
CA GLU A 68 19.79 -13.70 -2.96
C GLU A 68 19.57 -14.06 -1.49
N ALA A 69 19.57 -15.36 -1.17
CA ALA A 69 19.54 -15.82 0.21
C ALA A 69 20.81 -15.39 0.97
N GLY A 70 20.65 -14.71 2.10
CA GLY A 70 21.74 -14.10 2.85
C GLY A 70 22.02 -12.65 2.45
N GLY A 71 21.40 -12.15 1.38
CA GLY A 71 21.49 -10.76 0.94
C GLY A 71 20.41 -9.86 1.57
N SER A 72 20.05 -8.80 0.86
CA SER A 72 18.94 -7.92 1.21
C SER A 72 18.20 -7.48 -0.04
N THR A 73 16.88 -7.29 0.07
CA THR A 73 16.05 -6.75 -1.01
C THR A 73 15.60 -5.35 -0.67
N LEU A 74 15.58 -4.46 -1.65
CA LEU A 74 14.93 -3.16 -1.50
C LEU A 74 13.43 -3.37 -1.39
N VAL A 75 12.82 -2.72 -0.41
CA VAL A 75 11.38 -2.55 -0.28
C VAL A 75 11.05 -1.07 -0.38
N ASN A 76 10.12 -0.72 -1.27
CA ASN A 76 9.59 0.63 -1.41
C ASN A 76 8.08 0.59 -1.67
N PHE A 77 7.42 1.74 -1.54
CA PHE A 77 5.97 1.85 -1.52
C PHE A 77 5.45 2.95 -2.44
N THR A 78 4.19 2.88 -2.82
CA THR A 78 3.45 3.96 -3.47
C THR A 78 2.18 4.21 -2.68
N GLY A 79 1.86 5.47 -2.40
CA GLY A 79 0.56 5.82 -1.83
C GLY A 79 0.46 7.24 -1.28
N GLY A 80 -0.77 7.63 -0.98
CA GLY A 80 -1.14 8.96 -0.50
C GLY A 80 -1.61 9.03 0.96
N GLY A 81 -1.66 7.89 1.67
CA GLY A 81 -2.08 7.87 3.06
C GLY A 81 -1.29 6.87 3.88
N GLN A 82 -0.33 7.40 4.63
CA GLN A 82 0.62 6.62 5.40
C GLN A 82 0.20 6.51 6.86
N HIS A 83 -0.94 7.11 7.25
CA HIS A 83 -1.66 6.84 8.49
C HIS A 83 -0.81 6.95 9.77
N GLY A 84 0.05 7.97 9.86
CA GLY A 84 0.98 8.15 10.99
C GLY A 84 2.05 7.05 11.08
N GLY A 85 2.24 6.29 10.00
CA GLY A 85 3.07 5.10 9.93
C GLY A 85 2.36 3.88 10.50
N GLY A 86 3.08 3.13 11.33
CA GLY A 86 2.61 1.84 11.83
C GLY A 86 3.73 0.83 11.88
N SER A 87 3.37 -0.44 11.86
CA SER A 87 4.33 -1.55 11.90
C SER A 87 4.13 -2.47 10.71
N CYS A 88 5.25 -2.97 10.17
CA CYS A 88 5.25 -3.84 9.01
C CYS A 88 5.89 -5.18 9.32
N GLN A 89 5.42 -6.23 8.67
CA GLN A 89 6.12 -7.50 8.61
C GLN A 89 6.42 -7.85 7.15
N PHE A 90 7.52 -8.56 6.96
CA PHE A 90 7.90 -9.14 5.68
C PHE A 90 7.93 -10.63 5.84
N SER A 91 7.19 -11.33 4.99
CA SER A 91 6.97 -12.75 5.10
C SER A 91 7.16 -13.44 3.76
N ILE A 92 7.52 -14.72 3.81
CA ILE A 92 7.69 -15.55 2.61
C ILE A 92 6.80 -16.78 2.72
N THR A 93 6.23 -17.20 1.60
CA THR A 93 5.68 -18.54 1.41
C THR A 93 6.24 -19.16 0.13
N TYR A 94 6.48 -20.47 0.16
CA TYR A 94 6.77 -21.28 -1.03
C TYR A 94 5.52 -21.95 -1.58
N ASP A 95 4.36 -21.75 -0.94
CA ASP A 95 3.08 -22.24 -1.44
C ASP A 95 2.71 -21.42 -2.67
N GLU A 96 2.59 -22.07 -3.83
CA GLU A 96 2.17 -21.39 -5.04
C GLU A 96 0.66 -21.08 -5.00
N PRO A 97 0.23 -19.89 -5.46
CA PRO A 97 -1.19 -19.58 -5.55
C PRO A 97 -1.90 -20.56 -6.49
N VAL A 98 -2.93 -21.23 -6.00
CA VAL A 98 -3.79 -22.08 -6.82
C VAL A 98 -4.95 -21.23 -7.33
N ASN A 99 -4.96 -20.91 -8.62
CA ASN A 99 -6.05 -20.17 -9.25
C ASN A 99 -7.39 -20.90 -9.05
N GLY A 100 -8.36 -20.25 -8.42
CA GLY A 100 -9.67 -20.82 -8.10
C GLY A 100 -9.70 -21.80 -6.92
N GLY A 101 -8.60 -21.91 -6.16
CA GLY A 101 -8.51 -22.73 -4.95
C GLY A 101 -8.59 -21.92 -3.66
N ASP A 102 -8.67 -22.63 -2.53
CA ASP A 102 -8.65 -22.06 -1.17
C ASP A 102 -7.23 -21.63 -0.74
N TRP A 103 -6.50 -20.87 -1.57
CA TRP A 103 -5.15 -20.39 -1.19
C TRP A 103 -5.20 -19.54 0.08
N ASN A 104 -6.31 -18.82 0.27
CA ASN A 104 -6.62 -18.09 1.50
C ASN A 104 -6.64 -18.92 2.78
N LYS A 105 -6.86 -20.23 2.69
CA LYS A 105 -6.86 -21.14 3.85
C LYS A 105 -5.60 -21.99 3.93
N SER A 106 -4.88 -22.15 2.83
CA SER A 106 -3.75 -23.09 2.72
C SER A 106 -2.39 -22.41 2.75
N ALA A 107 -2.28 -21.13 2.37
CA ALA A 107 -1.02 -20.40 2.33
C ALA A 107 -0.40 -20.22 3.74
N LYS A 108 0.85 -20.63 3.88
CA LYS A 108 1.63 -20.56 5.13
C LYS A 108 2.77 -19.56 5.00
N PHE A 109 2.48 -18.31 5.35
CA PHE A 109 3.50 -17.27 5.43
C PHE A 109 4.39 -17.45 6.66
N LYS A 110 5.70 -17.26 6.45
CA LYS A 110 6.72 -17.23 7.51
C LYS A 110 7.34 -15.84 7.53
N THR A 111 7.19 -15.14 8.64
CA THR A 111 7.83 -13.83 8.84
C THR A 111 9.34 -13.98 8.88
N ILE A 112 10.03 -13.17 8.08
CA ILE A 112 11.49 -13.12 8.01
C ILE A 112 12.06 -11.81 8.55
N TYR A 113 11.25 -10.75 8.60
CA TYR A 113 11.66 -9.45 9.14
C TYR A 113 10.45 -8.67 9.67
N SER A 114 10.67 -7.79 10.63
CA SER A 114 9.63 -6.93 11.21
C SER A 114 10.19 -5.55 11.48
N ILE A 115 9.39 -4.53 11.16
CA ILE A 115 9.65 -3.13 11.47
C ILE A 115 8.57 -2.70 12.44
N ILE A 116 8.96 -2.35 13.66
CA ILE A 116 8.02 -1.94 14.72
C ILE A 116 8.06 -0.43 14.84
N GLY A 117 7.03 0.23 14.29
CA GLY A 117 6.97 1.69 14.19
C GLY A 117 7.71 2.26 12.98
N GLY A 118 7.24 3.39 12.47
CA GLY A 118 7.88 4.14 11.38
C GLY A 118 7.80 3.52 9.98
N CYS A 119 6.91 2.54 9.78
CA CYS A 119 6.63 1.97 8.46
C CYS A 119 5.22 2.36 8.00
N PRO A 120 5.04 2.84 6.75
CA PRO A 120 6.05 3.16 5.74
C PRO A 120 6.65 4.56 5.90
N ALA A 121 6.22 5.36 6.87
CA ALA A 121 6.70 6.73 7.07
C ALA A 121 6.77 7.09 8.56
N VAL A 122 7.54 8.13 8.86
CA VAL A 122 7.58 8.85 10.15
C VAL A 122 7.25 10.31 9.89
N PHE A 123 6.55 10.92 10.83
CA PHE A 123 5.95 12.25 10.70
C PHE A 123 6.45 13.18 11.78
N THR A 124 6.59 14.46 11.44
CA THR A 124 6.63 15.54 12.44
C THR A 124 5.24 15.88 12.97
N ASP A 125 4.22 15.83 12.09
CA ASP A 125 2.80 15.98 12.43
C ASP A 125 2.02 14.75 11.97
N GLU A 126 1.69 13.88 12.92
CA GLU A 126 0.95 12.64 12.65
C GLU A 126 -0.55 12.87 12.37
N THR A 127 -1.07 14.09 12.54
CA THR A 127 -2.50 14.37 12.31
C THR A 127 -2.88 14.43 10.83
N HIS A 128 -1.88 14.51 9.95
CA HIS A 128 -2.06 14.59 8.51
C HIS A 128 -1.22 13.53 7.79
N ASN A 129 -1.74 13.02 6.66
CA ASN A 129 -0.95 12.24 5.72
C ASN A 129 0.04 13.16 4.98
N LEU A 130 1.09 12.55 4.42
CA LEU A 130 2.00 13.26 3.53
C LEU A 130 1.25 13.67 2.26
N ALA A 131 1.51 14.89 1.77
CA ALA A 131 0.87 15.36 0.56
C ALA A 131 1.34 14.54 -0.66
N PRO A 132 0.41 14.05 -1.50
CA PRO A 132 0.78 13.48 -2.79
C PRO A 132 1.49 14.52 -3.67
N VAL A 133 2.63 14.14 -4.24
CA VAL A 133 3.43 14.99 -5.15
C VAL A 133 3.49 14.42 -6.57
N ALA A 134 3.06 13.17 -6.75
CA ALA A 134 3.05 12.48 -8.03
C ALA A 134 1.89 11.49 -8.12
N MET A 135 1.74 10.88 -9.29
CA MET A 135 0.94 9.69 -9.50
C MET A 135 1.77 8.64 -10.23
N ASP A 136 1.57 7.38 -9.90
CA ASP A 136 2.14 6.27 -10.68
C ASP A 136 1.43 6.15 -12.05
N LYS A 137 1.95 5.28 -12.91
CA LYS A 137 1.39 5.09 -14.26
C LYS A 137 -0.05 4.53 -14.29
N ASN A 138 -0.55 4.04 -13.16
CA ASN A 138 -1.91 3.53 -13.00
C ASN A 138 -2.78 4.51 -12.19
N MET A 139 -2.36 5.78 -12.09
CA MET A 139 -3.07 6.86 -11.40
C MET A 139 -3.21 6.67 -9.87
N ARG A 140 -2.33 5.86 -9.26
CA ARG A 140 -2.23 5.81 -7.79
C ARG A 140 -1.47 7.02 -7.30
N GLN A 141 -1.99 7.71 -6.29
CA GLN A 141 -1.29 8.83 -5.66
C GLN A 141 0.04 8.37 -5.04
N ASP A 142 1.06 9.22 -5.13
CA ASP A 142 2.35 8.97 -4.50
C ASP A 142 2.88 10.21 -3.80
N SER A 143 3.36 10.03 -2.58
CA SER A 143 3.90 11.12 -1.75
C SER A 143 5.41 11.21 -1.92
N GLN A 144 6.05 12.23 -1.33
CA GLN A 144 7.50 12.38 -1.40
C GLN A 144 8.25 11.16 -0.81
N HIS A 145 9.33 10.73 -1.44
CA HIS A 145 10.18 9.62 -0.98
C HIS A 145 11.46 10.11 -0.30
N CYS A 146 11.88 9.43 0.77
CA CYS A 146 13.11 9.75 1.49
C CYS A 146 14.38 9.22 0.80
N GLY A 147 14.24 8.13 0.03
CA GLY A 147 15.39 7.37 -0.50
C GLY A 147 16.20 6.62 0.57
N ASN A 148 15.72 6.56 1.82
CA ASN A 148 16.33 5.81 2.92
C ASN A 148 15.26 5.43 3.98
N ASP A 149 15.69 4.78 5.07
CA ASP A 149 14.86 4.28 6.16
C ASP A 149 14.78 5.21 7.38
N SER A 150 15.40 6.38 7.32
CA SER A 150 15.58 7.30 8.46
C SER A 150 14.92 8.67 8.27
N GLY A 151 14.55 9.02 7.04
CA GLY A 151 13.93 10.30 6.70
C GLY A 151 12.59 10.51 7.41
N ILE A 152 12.18 11.78 7.57
CA ILE A 152 10.94 12.18 8.21
C ILE A 152 10.14 12.99 7.19
N ASP A 153 8.81 12.93 7.26
CA ASP A 153 7.87 13.59 6.35
C ASP A 153 8.02 13.13 4.88
N CYS A 154 8.39 11.87 4.69
CA CYS A 154 8.49 11.21 3.40
C CYS A 154 8.26 9.69 3.56
N ILE A 155 7.87 9.03 2.47
CA ILE A 155 7.80 7.56 2.37
C ILE A 155 9.24 7.02 2.44
N ARG A 156 9.47 6.13 3.40
CA ARG A 156 10.75 5.46 3.59
C ARG A 156 10.85 4.23 2.69
N GLN A 157 12.08 3.88 2.35
CA GLN A 157 12.41 2.60 1.73
C GLN A 157 13.34 1.82 2.65
N PHE A 158 13.27 0.49 2.59
CA PHE A 158 13.96 -0.39 3.52
C PHE A 158 14.78 -1.44 2.78
N MET A 159 16.00 -1.71 3.25
CA MET A 159 16.74 -2.90 2.84
C MET A 159 16.36 -4.05 3.76
N VAL A 160 15.45 -4.90 3.30
CA VAL A 160 14.95 -6.04 4.08
C VAL A 160 15.93 -7.22 3.96
N PRO A 161 16.49 -7.72 5.06
CA PRO A 161 17.43 -8.84 5.02
C PRO A 161 16.72 -10.14 4.65
N ILE A 162 17.39 -10.96 3.84
CA ILE A 162 16.87 -12.23 3.36
C ILE A 162 17.64 -13.35 4.05
N PRO A 163 16.98 -14.19 4.88
CA PRO A 163 17.69 -15.21 5.62
C PRO A 163 18.45 -16.20 4.72
N LYS A 164 19.71 -16.48 5.06
CA LYS A 164 20.60 -17.38 4.30
C LYS A 164 20.09 -18.82 4.17
N PHE A 165 19.26 -19.27 5.11
CA PHE A 165 18.71 -20.63 5.12
C PHE A 165 17.51 -20.82 4.19
N LEU A 166 17.02 -19.75 3.54
CA LEU A 166 15.92 -19.86 2.60
C LEU A 166 16.32 -20.73 1.40
N LYS A 167 15.38 -21.55 0.95
CA LYS A 167 15.57 -22.46 -0.18
C LYS A 167 15.57 -21.67 -1.49
N ASN A 168 16.34 -22.16 -2.46
CA ASN A 168 16.25 -21.66 -3.82
C ASN A 168 14.92 -22.09 -4.46
N GLY A 169 14.35 -21.22 -5.28
CA GLY A 169 13.13 -21.47 -6.04
C GLY A 169 12.15 -20.30 -6.00
N PRO A 170 11.05 -20.38 -6.76
CA PRO A 170 9.97 -19.41 -6.68
C PRO A 170 9.38 -19.34 -5.28
N ALA A 171 9.09 -18.14 -4.82
CA ALA A 171 8.41 -17.88 -3.56
C ALA A 171 7.60 -16.59 -3.68
N THR A 172 6.57 -16.46 -2.84
CA THR A 172 5.82 -15.21 -2.68
C THR A 172 6.40 -14.45 -1.49
N PHE A 173 6.81 -13.21 -1.73
CA PHE A 173 7.19 -12.25 -0.71
C PHE A 173 6.00 -11.34 -0.42
N ALA A 174 5.60 -11.25 0.85
CA ALA A 174 4.50 -10.42 1.31
C ALA A 174 5.01 -9.33 2.24
N TRP A 175 4.61 -8.11 1.95
CA TRP A 175 4.59 -7.01 2.90
C TRP A 175 3.24 -7.03 3.58
N THR A 176 3.20 -6.93 4.90
CA THR A 176 1.97 -6.63 5.63
C THR A 176 2.18 -5.38 6.47
N TRP A 177 1.17 -4.54 6.54
CA TRP A 177 1.23 -3.31 7.33
C TRP A 177 -0.05 -3.12 8.14
N PHE A 178 0.15 -2.73 9.40
CA PHE A 178 -0.90 -2.32 10.30
C PHE A 178 -0.70 -0.85 10.61
N ASN A 179 -1.63 -0.04 10.11
CA ASN A 179 -1.59 1.41 10.21
C ASN A 179 -1.74 1.88 11.67
N LYS A 180 -1.03 2.97 12.01
CA LYS A 180 -1.07 3.54 13.37
C LYS A 180 -2.38 4.29 13.63
N LEU A 181 -2.81 5.12 12.67
CA LEU A 181 -3.94 6.05 12.81
C LEU A 181 -5.04 5.77 11.78
N GLY A 182 -6.28 6.10 12.14
CA GLY A 182 -7.47 5.83 11.33
C GLY A 182 -8.14 4.50 11.72
N ASN A 183 -8.76 3.85 10.74
CA ASN A 183 -9.45 2.57 10.93
C ASN A 183 -8.46 1.47 11.35
N LYS A 184 -8.98 0.35 11.86
CA LYS A 184 -8.16 -0.83 12.15
C LYS A 184 -8.02 -1.65 10.88
N GLU A 185 -6.95 -1.43 10.15
CA GLU A 185 -6.74 -2.00 8.83
C GLU A 185 -5.49 -2.88 8.79
N MET A 186 -5.49 -3.79 7.82
CA MET A 186 -4.34 -4.59 7.46
C MET A 186 -4.17 -4.46 5.94
N TYR A 187 -2.97 -4.10 5.52
CA TYR A 187 -2.57 -4.06 4.11
C TYR A 187 -1.72 -5.27 3.81
N MET A 188 -1.83 -5.81 2.59
CA MET A 188 -1.04 -6.96 2.13
C MET A 188 -0.89 -7.04 0.61
#